data_AF-A0A242DGR1-F1
#
_entry.id   AF-A0A242DGR1-F1
#
_cell.length_a   1.000
_cell.length_b   1.000
_cell.length_c   1.000
_cell.angle_alpha   90.00
_cell.angle_beta   90.00
_cell.angle_gamma   90.00
#
_symmetry.space_group_name_H-M   'P 1'
#
loop_
_entity.id
_entity.type
_entity.pdbx_description
1 polymer ?
#
loop_
_entity_poly.entity_id
_entity_poly.type
_entity_poly.pdbx_seq_one_letter_code
_entity_poly.pdbx_strand_id
1 'polypeptide(L)' 'MDIVKTRKQGNSVMVTIANKFDVPGDKTYYITQETDGTILLIPKVEDYFAGVKKNEYIDKEDELARGFTVESRTLEE' A
#
# COMPACT_ATOMS: atom_id res chain seq x y z
N MET A 1 -14.69 0.96 -21.65
CA MET A 1 -15.26 1.58 -20.44
C MET A 1 -16.56 0.88 -20.15
N ASP A 2 -16.74 0.37 -18.93
CA ASP A 2 -17.94 -0.38 -18.56
C ASP A 2 -18.86 0.48 -17.70
N ILE A 3 -20.16 0.32 -17.89
CA ILE A 3 -21.16 0.99 -17.06
C ILE A 3 -21.67 -0.04 -16.06
N VAL A 4 -21.53 0.28 -14.78
CA VAL A 4 -22.05 -0.54 -13.67
C VAL A 4 -22.95 0.32 -12.79
N LYS A 5 -23.97 -0.29 -12.22
CA LYS A 5 -24.84 0.37 -11.24
C LYS A 5 -24.36 0.06 -9.84
N THR A 6 -24.40 1.06 -8.98
CA THR A 6 -24.22 0.87 -7.54
C THR A 6 -25.41 0.11 -6.95
N ARG A 7 -25.17 -0.59 -5.84
CA ARG A 7 -26.23 -1.20 -5.02
C ARG A 7 -26.03 -0.87 -3.55
N LYS A 8 -27.13 -0.81 -2.80
CA LYS A 8 -27.09 -0.69 -1.35
C LYS A 8 -26.93 -2.06 -0.72
N GLN A 9 -26.00 -2.20 0.22
CA GLN A 9 -25.85 -3.39 1.06
C GLN A 9 -25.74 -2.93 2.51
N GLY A 10 -26.79 -3.17 3.29
CA GLY A 10 -26.90 -2.61 4.64
C GLY A 10 -26.85 -1.08 4.62
N ASN A 11 -25.91 -0.49 5.34
CA ASN A 11 -25.65 0.96 5.37
C ASN A 11 -24.55 1.41 4.38
N SER A 12 -24.12 0.54 3.47
CA SER A 12 -23.00 0.78 2.56
C SER A 12 -23.44 0.78 1.09
N VAL A 13 -22.66 1.45 0.25
CA VAL A 13 -22.81 1.43 -1.21
C VAL A 13 -21.72 0.52 -1.79
N MET A 14 -22.14 -0.41 -2.64
CA MET A 14 -21.24 -1.31 -3.36
C MET A 14 -21.22 -1.01 -4.86
N VAL A 15 -20.03 -1.14 -5.45
CA VAL A 15 -19.79 -1.18 -6.90
C VAL A 15 -19.31 -2.59 -7.25
N THR A 16 -19.89 -3.20 -8.28
CA THR A 16 -19.41 -4.49 -8.79
C THR A 16 -18.32 -4.25 -9.82
N ILE A 17 -17.15 -4.86 -9.62
CA ILE A 17 -16.04 -4.81 -10.56
C ILE A 17 -16.08 -6.09 -11.40
N ALA A 18 -16.04 -5.95 -12.73
CA ALA A 18 -16.06 -7.10 -13.63
C ALA A 18 -14.75 -7.89 -13.55
N ASN A 19 -14.81 -9.23 -13.66
CA ASN A 19 -13.64 -10.11 -13.55
C ASN A 19 -12.50 -9.78 -14.53
N LYS A 20 -12.80 -9.15 -15.67
CA LYS A 20 -11.79 -8.75 -16.67
C LYS A 20 -10.77 -7.72 -16.15
N PHE A 21 -11.06 -7.07 -15.02
CA PHE A 21 -10.15 -6.13 -14.37
C PHE A 21 -9.20 -6.82 -13.37
N ASP A 22 -9.32 -8.14 -13.20
CA ASP A 22 -8.46 -8.97 -12.35
C ASP A 22 -8.22 -8.41 -10.94
N VAL A 23 -9.27 -7.80 -10.38
CA VAL A 23 -9.25 -7.25 -9.03
C VAL A 23 -9.50 -8.41 -8.06
N PRO A 24 -8.50 -8.81 -7.24
CA PRO A 24 -8.65 -9.93 -6.34
C PRO A 24 -9.68 -9.64 -5.25
N GLY A 25 -10.42 -10.68 -4.85
CA GLY A 25 -11.26 -10.66 -3.66
C GLY A 25 -10.42 -10.43 -2.39
N ASP A 26 -11.07 -9.92 -1.35
CA ASP A 26 -10.50 -9.77 0.00
C ASP A 26 -9.26 -8.86 0.13
N LYS A 27 -8.93 -8.08 -0.90
CA LYS A 27 -7.91 -7.02 -0.79
C LYS A 27 -8.45 -5.75 -0.16
N THR A 28 -7.60 -5.11 0.63
CA THR A 28 -7.86 -3.78 1.19
C THR A 28 -7.34 -2.70 0.24
N TYR A 29 -8.14 -1.66 0.04
CA TYR A 29 -7.80 -0.52 -0.80
C TYR A 29 -7.90 0.77 0.03
N TYR A 30 -7.02 1.73 -0.25
CA TYR A 30 -7.24 3.13 0.10
C TYR A 30 -8.25 3.72 -0.87
N ILE A 31 -9.19 4.51 -0.35
CA ILE A 31 -10.21 5.20 -1.13
C ILE A 31 -10.00 6.71 -1.04
N THR A 32 -9.92 7.38 -2.19
CA THR A 32 -9.90 8.84 -2.30
C THR A 32 -10.92 9.31 -3.31
N GLN A 33 -11.52 10.47 -3.04
CA GLN A 33 -12.42 11.14 -3.97
C GLN A 33 -11.75 12.41 -4.47
N GLU A 34 -11.61 12.52 -5.78
CA GLU A 34 -11.07 13.70 -6.45
C GLU A 34 -12.14 14.79 -6.59
N THR A 35 -11.71 16.00 -6.96
CA THR A 35 -12.57 17.17 -7.08
C THR A 35 -13.62 17.06 -8.19
N ASP A 36 -13.38 16.24 -9.21
CA ASP A 36 -14.31 15.93 -10.30
C ASP A 36 -15.32 14.83 -9.95
N GLY A 37 -15.24 14.29 -8.72
CA GLY A 37 -16.08 13.19 -8.25
C GLY A 37 -15.56 11.80 -8.58
N THR A 38 -14.39 11.69 -9.23
CA THR A 38 -13.74 10.40 -9.48
C THR A 38 -13.34 9.73 -8.16
N ILE A 39 -13.64 8.43 -8.05
CA ILE A 39 -13.22 7.61 -6.91
C ILE A 39 -12.00 6.80 -7.34
N LEU A 40 -10.87 6.99 -6.66
CA LEU A 40 -9.69 6.16 -6.82
C LEU A 40 -9.66 5.08 -5.74
N LEU A 41 -9.33 3.87 -6.16
CA LEU A 41 -9.09 2.72 -5.30
C LEU A 41 -7.65 2.27 -5.49
N ILE A 42 -6.82 2.46 -4.47
CA ILE A 42 -5.39 2.14 -4.52
C ILE A 42 -5.15 0.90 -3.64
N PRO A 43 -4.66 -0.22 -4.19
CA PRO A 43 -4.45 -1.42 -3.39
C PRO A 43 -3.42 -1.15 -2.29
N LYS A 44 -3.75 -1.54 -1.06
CA LYS A 44 -2.78 -1.53 0.03
C LYS A 44 -1.75 -2.63 -0.23
N VAL A 45 -0.47 -2.28 -0.18
CA VAL A 45 0.61 -3.27 -0.22
C VAL A 45 0.58 -4.07 1.08
N GLU A 46 0.45 -5.39 0.96
CA GLU A 46 0.41 -6.30 2.10
C GLU A 46 1.81 -6.56 2.65
N ASP A 47 2.76 -6.82 1.75
CA ASP A 47 4.17 -7.02 2.09
C ASP A 47 5.04 -6.51 0.94
N TYR A 48 5.86 -5.50 1.23
CA TYR A 48 6.80 -4.91 0.28
C TYR A 48 7.97 -5.85 -0.05
N PHE A 49 8.18 -6.87 0.78
CA PHE A 49 9.27 -7.83 0.64
C PHE A 49 8.79 -9.23 0.24
N ALA A 50 7.52 -9.37 -0.15
CA ALA A 50 6.99 -10.63 -0.66
C ALA A 50 7.75 -11.04 -1.93
N GLY A 51 8.47 -12.16 -1.86
CA GLY A 51 9.24 -12.71 -2.99
C GLY A 51 10.70 -12.28 -3.05
N VAL A 52 11.17 -11.50 -2.07
CA VAL A 52 12.55 -11.05 -1.98
C VAL A 52 13.45 -12.16 -1.45
N LYS A 53 14.60 -12.38 -2.09
CA LYS A 53 15.61 -13.32 -1.61
C LYS A 53 16.37 -12.73 -0.44
N LYS A 54 16.86 -13.61 0.44
CA LYS A 54 17.74 -13.20 1.55
C LYS A 54 18.91 -12.38 1.01
N ASN A 55 19.09 -11.18 1.55
CA ASN A 55 20.11 -10.19 1.19
C ASN A 55 19.99 -9.54 -0.20
N GLU A 56 18.82 -9.60 -0.86
CA GLU A 56 18.67 -9.03 -2.21
C GLU A 56 18.77 -7.49 -2.26
N TYR A 57 18.37 -6.81 -1.20
CA TYR A 57 18.45 -5.34 -1.08
C TYR A 57 19.50 -4.88 -0.07
N ILE A 58 20.48 -5.74 0.23
CA ILE A 58 21.61 -5.36 1.09
C ILE A 58 22.74 -4.95 0.16
N ASP A 59 23.16 -3.70 0.26
CA ASP A 59 24.30 -3.18 -0.49
C ASP A 59 25.54 -2.92 0.40
N LYS A 60 26.59 -2.36 -0.21
CA LYS A 60 27.84 -2.06 0.51
C LYS A 60 27.68 -0.91 1.51
N GLU A 61 26.73 -0.01 1.30
CA GLU A 61 26.45 1.07 2.24
C GLU A 61 25.73 0.52 3.49
N ASP A 62 24.85 -0.46 3.33
CA ASP A 62 24.25 -1.19 4.46
C ASP A 62 25.29 -1.90 5.33
N GLU A 63 26.36 -2.44 4.73
CA GLU A 63 27.46 -3.05 5.48
C GLU A 63 28.20 -2.03 6.34
N LEU A 64 28.41 -0.80 5.82
CA LEU A 64 29.06 0.30 6.55
C LEU A 64 28.18 0.80 7.70
N ALA A 65 26.86 0.78 7.55
CA ALA A 65 25.92 1.24 8.57
C ALA A 65 25.77 0.25 9.76
N ARG A 66 26.03 -1.05 9.57
CA ARG A 66 25.90 -2.07 10.64
C ARG A 66 26.85 -1.87 11.82
N GLY A 67 27.94 -1.14 11.64
CA GLY A 67 28.93 -0.87 12.68
C GLY A 67 28.76 0.47 13.41
N PHE A 68 27.72 1.24 13.09
CA PHE A 68 27.56 2.58 13.64
C PHE A 68 26.75 2.56 14.94
N THR A 69 27.39 2.92 16.05
CA THR A 69 26.71 3.20 17.33
C THR A 69 26.74 4.70 17.59
N VAL A 70 25.55 5.32 17.69
CA VAL A 70 25.43 6.72 18.10
C VAL A 70 25.62 6.79 19.62
N GLU A 71 26.73 7.35 20.09
CA GLU A 71 26.83 7.79 21.48
C GLU A 71 26.02 9.08 21.62
N SER A 72 24.85 9.01 22.24
CA SER A 72 24.12 10.21 22.63
C SER A 72 24.90 10.91 23.74
N ARG A 73 25.61 12.00 23.41
CA ARG A 73 25.98 12.99 24.43
C ARG A 73 24.77 13.88 24.64
N THR A 74 24.11 13.75 25.78
CA THR A 74 23.29 14.84 26.30
C THR A 74 24.20 16.06 26.42
N LEU A 75 23.87 17.13 25.69
CA LEU A 75 24.43 18.44 25.95
C LEU A 75 23.92 18.84 27.34
N GLU A 76 24.75 18.67 28.36
CA GLU A 76 24.53 19.33 29.64
C GLU A 76 24.78 20.83 29.41
N GLU A 77 23.71 21.62 29.51
CA GLU A 77 23.75 23.10 29.54
C GLU A 77 24.43 23.62 30.82
#